data_AF-T1FXC1-F1
#
_entry.id   AF-T1FXC1-F1
#
_cell.length_a   1.000
_cell.length_b   1.000
_cell.length_c   1.000
_cell.angle_alpha   90.00
_cell.angle_beta   90.00
_cell.angle_gamma   90.00
#
_symmetry.space_group_name_H-M   'P 1'
#
loop_
_entity.id
_entity.type
_entity.pdbx_description
1 polymer ?
#
loop_
_entity_poly.entity_id
_entity_poly.type
_entity_poly.pdbx_seq_one_letter_code
_entity_poly.pdbx_strand_id
1 'polypeptide(L)'
;MADSLDHFLPSILTQDTKKKIQIYEEIMAYLKSPNASVKCEDFDKFLDGVTGWIVASNFKISLNGLDVLMCLMDLMRNNFQSYIPTCLSFYFIFSL
;
A
#
# COMPACT_ATOMS: atom_id res chain seq x y z
N MET A 1 -16.98 -12.13 -4.84
CA MET A 1 -16.15 -12.76 -3.78
C MET A 1 -14.72 -12.35 -4.05
N ALA A 2 -14.34 -11.17 -3.59
CA ALA A 2 -12.95 -10.71 -3.58
C ALA A 2 -12.81 -9.86 -2.31
N ASP A 3 -12.92 -10.53 -1.17
CA ASP A 3 -12.97 -9.91 0.15
C ASP A 3 -11.57 -9.81 0.79
N SER A 4 -10.50 -9.87 -0.02
CA SER A 4 -9.11 -9.84 0.46
C SER A 4 -8.19 -9.08 -0.49
N LEU A 5 -7.09 -8.51 -0.01
CA LEU A 5 -6.11 -7.75 -0.80
C LEU A 5 -5.21 -8.63 -1.69
N ASP A 6 -5.30 -9.97 -1.57
CA ASP A 6 -4.39 -10.92 -2.23
C ASP A 6 -4.45 -10.85 -3.77
N HIS A 7 -5.55 -10.37 -4.33
CA HIS A 7 -5.69 -10.20 -5.79
C HIS A 7 -4.82 -9.07 -6.34
N PHE A 8 -4.39 -8.12 -5.52
CA PHE A 8 -3.51 -7.02 -5.92
C PHE A 8 -2.02 -7.37 -5.80
N LEU A 9 -1.66 -8.43 -5.06
CA LEU A 9 -0.27 -8.84 -4.83
C LEU A 9 0.55 -9.06 -6.13
N PRO A 10 0.05 -9.83 -7.12
CA PRO A 10 0.77 -10.02 -8.39
C PRO A 10 0.95 -8.71 -9.16
N SER A 11 -0.04 -7.83 -9.04
CA SER A 11 -0.11 -6.56 -9.76
C SER A 11 0.85 -5.54 -9.17
N ILE A 12 0.96 -5.46 -7.84
CA ILE A 12 1.88 -4.55 -7.13
C ILE A 12 3.35 -4.80 -7.50
N LEU A 13 3.72 -6.05 -7.80
CA LEU A 13 5.10 -6.43 -8.14
C LEU A 13 5.49 -6.13 -9.59
N THR A 14 4.59 -5.61 -10.42
CA THR A 14 4.89 -5.25 -11.81
C THR A 14 5.97 -4.17 -11.91
N GLN A 15 6.78 -4.20 -12.97
CA GLN A 15 7.74 -3.12 -13.27
C GLN A 15 7.14 -2.01 -14.14
N ASP A 16 5.95 -2.21 -14.69
CA ASP A 16 5.29 -1.25 -15.57
C ASP A 16 4.66 -0.09 -14.78
N THR A 17 5.26 1.09 -14.90
CA THR A 17 4.81 2.33 -14.23
C THR A 17 3.35 2.69 -14.53
N LYS A 18 2.88 2.51 -15.78
CA LYS A 18 1.48 2.84 -16.13
C LYS A 18 0.52 1.90 -15.44
N LYS A 19 0.85 0.61 -15.40
CA LYS A 19 0.07 -0.38 -14.65
C LYS A 19 0.06 -0.07 -13.17
N LYS A 20 1.20 0.31 -12.56
CA LYS A 20 1.23 0.70 -11.14
C LYS A 20 0.27 1.84 -10.81
N ILE A 21 0.14 2.84 -11.69
CA ILE A 21 -0.83 3.94 -11.49
C ILE A 21 -2.27 3.42 -11.54
N GLN A 22 -2.59 2.56 -12.51
CA GLN A 22 -3.92 1.96 -12.60
C GLN A 22 -4.24 1.08 -11.37
N ILE A 23 -3.29 0.24 -10.95
CA ILE A 23 -3.43 -0.64 -9.79
C ILE A 23 -3.62 0.19 -8.51
N TYR A 24 -2.91 1.31 -8.38
CA TYR A 24 -3.13 2.25 -7.28
C TYR A 24 -4.59 2.72 -7.22
N GLU A 25 -5.19 3.11 -8.35
CA GLU A 25 -6.58 3.58 -8.39
C GLU A 25 -7.56 2.47 -7.98
N GLU A 26 -7.32 1.24 -8.42
CA GLU A 26 -8.11 0.06 -8.05
C GLU A 26 -8.00 -0.27 -6.55
N ILE A 27 -6.79 -0.23 -6.00
CA ILE A 27 -6.54 -0.46 -4.56
C ILE A 27 -7.24 0.62 -3.73
N MET A 28 -7.09 1.90 -4.10
CA MET A 28 -7.70 2.98 -3.33
C MET A 28 -9.22 2.96 -3.42
N ALA A 29 -9.79 2.59 -4.57
CA ALA A 29 -11.23 2.40 -4.72
C ALA A 29 -11.73 1.25 -3.83
N TYR A 30 -10.98 0.14 -3.76
CA TYR A 30 -11.27 -0.97 -2.86
C TYR A 30 -11.19 -0.54 -1.39
N LEU A 31 -10.07 0.04 -0.95
CA LEU A 31 -9.83 0.42 0.45
C LEU A 31 -10.79 1.50 0.96
N LYS A 32 -11.24 2.40 0.09
CA LYS A 32 -12.23 3.45 0.45
C LYS A 32 -13.67 2.95 0.49
N SER A 33 -13.92 1.70 0.10
CA SER A 33 -15.26 1.12 0.15
C SER A 33 -15.66 0.82 1.61
N PRO A 34 -16.92 1.06 2.01
CA PRO A 34 -17.36 0.86 3.40
C PRO A 34 -17.31 -0.61 3.88
N ASN A 35 -17.20 -1.57 2.95
CA ASN A 35 -17.05 -3.00 3.23
C ASN A 35 -15.61 -3.50 2.99
N ALA A 36 -14.63 -2.58 2.84
CA ALA A 36 -13.25 -2.95 2.55
C ALA A 36 -12.69 -3.81 3.69
N SER A 37 -12.16 -4.98 3.33
CA SER A 37 -11.43 -5.81 4.27
C SER A 37 -9.95 -5.70 3.99
N VAL A 38 -9.18 -5.41 5.04
CA VAL A 38 -7.71 -5.41 4.99
C VAL A 38 -7.13 -6.83 5.09
N LYS A 39 -7.98 -7.86 5.02
CA LYS A 39 -7.54 -9.26 5.06
C LYS A 39 -6.65 -9.54 3.87
N CYS A 40 -5.48 -10.10 4.15
CA CYS A 40 -4.49 -10.54 3.18
C CYS A 40 -3.81 -11.75 3.81
N GLU A 41 -3.68 -12.85 3.07
CA GLU A 41 -3.01 -14.06 3.55
C GLU A 41 -1.51 -13.77 3.77
N ASP A 42 -0.89 -13.08 2.82
CA ASP A 42 0.51 -12.62 2.88
C ASP A 42 0.58 -11.09 3.03
N PHE A 43 0.08 -10.55 4.14
CA PHE A 43 0.07 -9.10 4.36
C PHE A 43 1.48 -8.48 4.34
N ASP A 44 2.49 -9.17 4.88
CA ASP A 44 3.88 -8.71 4.85
C ASP A 44 4.38 -8.52 3.42
N LYS A 45 4.05 -9.44 2.52
CA LYS A 45 4.43 -9.37 1.10
C LYS A 45 3.71 -8.24 0.37
N PHE A 46 2.45 -7.96 0.75
CA PHE A 46 1.73 -6.80 0.23
C PHE A 46 2.43 -5.51 0.66
N LEU A 47 2.81 -5.39 1.94
CA LEU A 47 3.58 -4.26 2.45
C LEU A 47 4.95 -4.13 1.77
N ASP A 48 5.68 -5.22 1.53
CA ASP A 48 6.94 -5.21 0.79
C ASP A 48 6.77 -4.63 -0.62
N GLY A 49 5.67 -4.98 -1.29
CA GLY A 49 5.35 -4.41 -2.59
C GLY A 49 5.04 -2.91 -2.55
N VAL A 50 4.28 -2.47 -1.54
CA VAL A 50 3.97 -1.03 -1.32
C VAL A 50 5.23 -0.25 -0.95
N THR A 51 6.10 -0.78 -0.09
CA THR A 51 7.38 -0.14 0.23
C THR A 51 8.28 -0.07 -1.01
N GLY A 52 8.26 -1.08 -1.86
CA GLY A 52 8.88 -1.06 -3.18
C GLY A 52 8.37 0.06 -4.10
N TRP A 53 7.12 0.50 -3.93
CA TRP A 53 6.58 1.67 -4.63
C TRP A 53 7.08 2.96 -4.00
N ILE A 54 7.10 3.05 -2.67
CA ILE A 54 7.59 4.21 -1.92
C ILE A 54 9.04 4.55 -2.31
N VAL A 55 9.92 3.55 -2.42
CA VAL A 55 11.32 3.76 -2.82
C VAL A 55 11.54 3.85 -4.34
N ALA A 56 10.47 3.85 -5.14
CA ALA A 56 10.60 3.93 -6.59
C ALA A 56 11.11 5.31 -7.03
N SER A 57 11.97 5.33 -8.04
CA SER A 57 12.53 6.57 -8.62
C SER A 57 11.48 7.49 -9.25
N ASN A 58 10.29 6.96 -9.53
CA ASN A 58 9.18 7.72 -10.07
C ASN A 58 8.38 8.36 -8.93
N PHE A 59 8.41 9.69 -8.85
CA PHE A 59 7.74 10.47 -7.80
C PHE A 59 6.24 10.16 -7.68
N LYS A 60 5.54 9.95 -8.80
CA LYS A 60 4.10 9.64 -8.78
C LYS A 60 3.83 8.26 -8.17
N ILE A 61 4.65 7.26 -8.50
CA ILE A 61 4.56 5.93 -7.90
C ILE A 61 4.90 5.96 -6.41
N SER A 62 5.95 6.71 -6.04
CA SER A 62 6.35 6.88 -4.65
C SER A 62 5.22 7.48 -3.79
N LEU A 63 4.60 8.57 -4.24
CA LEU A 63 3.43 9.15 -3.59
C LEU A 63 2.24 8.19 -3.52
N ASN A 64 1.96 7.47 -4.60
CA ASN A 64 0.86 6.49 -4.63
C ASN A 64 1.08 5.36 -3.61
N GLY A 65 2.32 4.89 -3.45
CA GLY A 65 2.67 3.90 -2.43
C GLY A 65 2.47 4.44 -1.01
N LEU A 66 2.85 5.70 -0.78
CA LEU A 66 2.68 6.35 0.51
C LEU A 66 1.19 6.55 0.87
N ASP A 67 0.36 6.95 -0.09
CA ASP A 67 -1.09 7.12 0.12
C ASP A 67 -1.79 5.79 0.45
N VAL A 68 -1.40 4.69 -0.24
CA VAL A 68 -1.90 3.34 0.09
C VAL A 68 -1.51 2.96 1.52
N LEU A 69 -0.25 3.18 1.91
CA LEU A 69 0.22 2.89 3.27
C LEU A 69 -0.57 3.69 4.33
N MET A 70 -0.83 4.98 4.06
CA MET A 70 -1.65 5.82 4.94
C MET A 70 -3.08 5.32 5.07
N CYS A 71 -3.72 4.95 3.97
CA CYS A 71 -5.08 4.41 3.98
C CYS A 71 -5.17 3.08 4.76
N LEU A 72 -4.19 2.20 4.60
CA LEU A 72 -4.10 0.96 5.39
C LEU A 72 -3.98 1.23 6.89
N MET A 73 -3.15 2.20 7.29
CA MET A 73 -3.01 2.62 8.69
C MET A 73 -4.34 3.07 9.28
N ASP A 74 -5.10 3.88 8.55
CA ASP A 74 -6.39 4.40 9.00
C ASP A 74 -7.44 3.27 9.17
N LEU A 75 -7.43 2.28 8.28
CA LEU A 75 -8.35 1.12 8.34
C LEU A 75 -7.97 0.13 9.45
N MET A 76 -6.67 0.02 9.77
CA MET A 76 -6.14 -0.95 10.74
C MET A 76 -6.04 -0.42 12.17
N ARG A 77 -6.58 0.78 12.48
CA ARG A 77 -6.43 1.58 13.73
C ARG A 77 -6.22 0.85 15.08
N ASN A 78 -6.68 -0.39 15.26
CA ASN A 78 -6.51 -1.16 16.49
C ASN A 78 -5.37 -2.20 16.48
N ASN A 79 -4.85 -2.61 15.31
CA ASN A 79 -3.83 -3.66 15.17
C ASN A 79 -2.47 -3.16 14.61
N PHE A 80 -2.33 -1.86 14.31
CA PHE A 80 -1.17 -1.34 13.56
C PHE A 80 0.03 -0.90 14.42
N GLN A 81 0.01 -1.10 15.75
CA GLN A 81 1.09 -0.64 16.64
C GLN A 81 2.49 -1.16 16.25
N SER A 82 2.59 -2.37 15.70
CA SER A 82 3.87 -2.98 15.30
C SER A 82 4.53 -2.34 14.08
N TYR A 83 3.78 -1.59 13.25
CA TYR A 83 4.28 -1.02 11.99
C TYR A 83 4.55 0.49 12.06
N ILE A 84 4.21 1.14 13.19
CA ILE A 84 4.53 2.55 13.46
C ILE A 84 6.03 2.86 13.25
N PRO A 85 7.00 2.03 13.70
CA PRO A 85 8.42 2.32 13.50
C PRO A 85 8.82 2.37 12.02
N THR A 86 8.26 1.49 11.19
CA THR A 86 8.50 1.43 9.75
C THR A 86 7.98 2.69 9.06
N CYS A 87 6.76 3.13 9.41
CA CYS A 87 6.16 4.35 8.86
C CYS A 87 6.91 5.62 9.29
N LEU A 88 7.34 5.69 10.56
CA LEU A 88 8.11 6.83 11.08
C LEU A 88 9.46 6.95 10.36
N SER A 89 10.11 5.81 10.10
CA SER A 89 11.38 5.76 9.36
C SER A 89 11.23 6.31 7.95
N PHE A 90 10.13 5.96 7.24
CA PHE A 90 9.89 6.48 5.89
C PHE A 90 9.56 7.98 5.88
N TYR A 91 8.70 8.46 6.79
CA TYR A 91 8.42 9.90 6.89
C TYR A 91 9.67 10.74 7.15
N PHE A 92 10.60 10.22 7.96
CA PHE A 92 11.86 10.90 8.26
C PHE A 92 12.80 10.96 7.04
N ILE A 93 12.77 9.94 6.17
CA ILE A 93 13.55 9.91 4.92
C ILE A 93 13.02 10.94 3.91
N PHE A 94 11.72 11.21 3.89
CA PHE A 94 11.14 12.20 2.96
C PHE A 94 11.20 13.66 3.46
N SER A 95 11.55 13.90 4.74
CA SER A 95 11.68 15.26 5.29
C SER A 95 13.13 15.79 5.36
N LEU A 96 14.09 15.04 4.83
CA LEU A 96 15.52 15.36 4.76
C LEU A 96 15.93 15.58 3.30
#